data_AF-A0A8D0DRX0-F1
#
_entry.id   AF-A0A8D0DRX0-F1
#
_cell.length_a   1.000
_cell.length_b   1.000
_cell.length_c   1.000
_cell.angle_alpha   90.00
_cell.angle_beta   90.00
_cell.angle_gamma   90.00
#
_symmetry.space_group_name_H-M   'P 1'
#
loop_
_entity.id
_entity.type
_entity.pdbx_description
1 polymer ?
#
loop_
_entity_poly.entity_id
_entity_poly.type
_entity_poly.pdbx_seq_one_letter_code
_entity_poly.pdbx_strand_id
1 'polypeptide(L)'
;MIKYGIDRTTVRWIHNWLSDRTQRVVINGFTSDWKTVSSGVPQGSVLGPLLFNIFINDLDEGVEGTLIKFADDTKLGGVANTREEKERIQKDLDKLEQWAETNRMTFNREKCKVLHLGKKNDNIQYRMGGISLSSSTCEKDLGVLVDHRLNMSQQCDAAAKKANTILGCIKRSIESRSRDVIVPLYSSLVRPHLEYCVQFWAPQFKRDIDKLEQVQRRATKMVSGLQTMSYEERLKDLGMYSLQKRRLRGDMIAVFKYLKGCHSAEGLALFSVAQEGRTRNNGMKLQGSRYRLDIRKNFLTVRAISHWNRLPQEVVDSPSLEIFKERLDRYLSRMV
;
A
#
# COMPACT_ATOMS: atom_id res chain seq x y z
N MET A 1 5.42 28.58 3.07
CA MET A 1 4.35 29.03 2.14
C MET A 1 4.86 30.06 1.14
N ILE A 2 5.45 31.18 1.58
CA ILE A 2 6.08 32.16 0.66
C ILE A 2 7.22 31.52 -0.15
N LYS A 3 8.08 30.68 0.48
CA LYS A 3 9.11 29.86 -0.19
C LYS A 3 8.53 28.99 -1.32
N TYR A 4 7.24 28.64 -1.26
CA TYR A 4 6.54 27.81 -2.24
C TYR A 4 5.73 28.64 -3.26
N GLY A 5 5.92 29.96 -3.32
CA GLY A 5 5.29 30.82 -4.32
C GLY A 5 3.82 31.17 -4.05
N ILE A 6 3.30 30.88 -2.85
CA ILE A 6 1.93 31.27 -2.46
C ILE A 6 1.91 32.78 -2.21
N ASP A 7 0.93 33.46 -2.81
CA ASP A 7 0.80 34.92 -2.72
C ASP A 7 0.47 35.39 -1.29
N ARG A 8 0.79 36.66 -1.00
CA ARG A 8 0.64 37.25 0.33
C ARG A 8 -0.81 37.30 0.81
N THR A 9 -1.78 37.45 -0.09
CA THR A 9 -3.20 37.51 0.26
C THR A 9 -3.68 36.15 0.74
N THR A 10 -3.34 35.09 0.01
CA THR A 10 -3.63 33.71 0.42
C THR A 10 -2.92 33.35 1.72
N VAL A 11 -1.65 33.72 1.90
CA VAL A 11 -0.93 33.50 3.17
C VAL A 11 -1.62 34.21 4.34
N ARG A 12 -2.06 35.47 4.15
CA ARG A 12 -2.78 36.21 5.18
C ARG A 12 -4.13 35.56 5.53
N TRP A 13 -4.84 35.05 4.52
CA TRP A 13 -6.08 34.31 4.74
C TRP A 13 -5.84 33.03 5.56
N ILE A 14 -4.83 32.24 5.20
CA ILE A 14 -4.45 31.03 5.96
C ILE A 14 -4.03 31.38 7.38
N HIS A 15 -3.24 32.43 7.57
CA HIS A 15 -2.86 32.92 8.90
C HIS A 15 -4.10 33.23 9.74
N ASN A 16 -5.03 34.03 9.21
CA ASN A 16 -6.27 34.35 9.91
C ASN A 16 -7.12 33.11 10.23
N TRP A 17 -7.08 32.11 9.35
CA TRP A 17 -7.77 30.84 9.58
C TRP A 17 -7.15 30.00 10.71
N LEU A 18 -5.84 30.12 10.95
CA LEU A 18 -5.12 29.38 11.98
C LEU A 18 -5.09 30.09 13.35
N SER A 19 -5.14 31.43 13.34
CA SER A 19 -4.97 32.29 14.52
C SER A 19 -6.22 32.41 15.38
N ASP A 20 -6.03 32.73 16.66
CA ASP A 20 -7.07 33.06 17.65
C ASP A 20 -8.21 32.04 17.76
N ARG A 21 -7.91 30.77 17.47
CA ARG A 21 -8.88 29.67 17.55
C ARG A 21 -9.09 29.22 18.99
N THR A 22 -10.31 28.80 19.27
CA THR A 22 -10.69 28.13 20.52
C THR A 22 -11.39 26.81 20.20
N GLN A 23 -11.35 25.86 21.14
CA GLN A 23 -12.00 24.56 21.05
C GLN A 23 -12.71 24.21 22.35
N ARG A 24 -13.75 23.38 22.27
CA ARG A 24 -14.44 22.77 23.41
C ARG A 24 -14.98 21.40 23.01
N VAL A 25 -15.27 20.56 24.00
CA VAL A 25 -15.87 19.24 23.79
C VAL A 25 -17.38 19.33 23.98
N VAL A 26 -18.15 18.67 23.11
CA VAL A 26 -19.61 18.56 23.23
C VAL A 26 -20.00 17.09 23.30
N ILE A 27 -20.68 16.69 24.38
CA ILE A 27 -21.18 15.32 24.59
C ILE A 27 -22.64 15.40 25.02
N ASN A 28 -23.53 14.77 24.27
CA ASN A 28 -24.97 14.73 24.56
C ASN A 28 -25.59 16.11 24.85
N GLY A 29 -25.14 17.15 24.13
CA GLY A 29 -25.60 18.53 24.30
C GLY A 29 -24.93 19.32 25.42
N PHE A 30 -24.12 18.68 26.28
CA PHE A 30 -23.31 19.37 27.30
C PHE A 30 -21.98 19.83 26.72
N THR A 31 -21.51 21.00 27.16
CA THR A 31 -20.28 21.62 26.63
C THR A 31 -19.26 21.85 27.73
N SER A 32 -17.98 21.57 27.45
CA SER A 32 -16.88 22.05 28.28
C SER A 32 -16.65 23.56 28.11
N ASP A 33 -15.83 24.13 28.98
CA ASP A 33 -15.27 25.47 28.78
C ASP A 33 -14.46 25.55 27.48
N TRP A 34 -14.36 26.77 26.95
CA TRP A 34 -13.52 27.08 25.81
C TRP A 34 -12.04 27.04 26.19
N LYS A 35 -11.22 26.45 25.32
CA LYS A 35 -9.77 26.43 25.44
C LYS A 35 -9.12 26.95 24.17
N THR A 36 -8.16 27.86 24.30
CA THR A 36 -7.40 28.39 23.17
C THR A 36 -6.57 27.29 22.50
N VAL A 37 -6.50 27.33 21.16
CA VAL A 37 -5.71 26.44 20.34
C VAL A 37 -4.47 27.19 19.86
N SER A 38 -3.34 26.93 20.52
CA SER A 38 -2.08 27.64 20.25
C SER A 38 -1.32 27.12 19.02
N SER A 39 -1.60 25.91 18.55
CA SER A 39 -0.89 25.28 17.43
C SER A 39 -1.73 24.21 16.73
N GLY A 40 -1.24 23.76 15.57
CA GLY A 40 -1.84 22.70 14.77
C GLY A 40 -2.92 23.19 13.81
N VAL A 41 -3.40 22.26 12.99
CA VAL A 41 -4.49 22.50 12.04
C VAL A 41 -5.80 21.89 12.57
N PRO A 42 -6.97 22.47 12.28
CA PRO A 42 -8.26 21.86 12.59
C PRO A 42 -8.40 20.46 11.98
N GLN A 43 -8.59 19.45 12.83
CA GLN A 43 -8.89 18.09 12.37
C GLN A 43 -10.27 18.02 11.70
N GLY A 44 -10.37 17.27 10.60
CA GLY A 44 -11.59 17.20 9.78
C GLY A 44 -11.74 18.33 8.76
N SER A 45 -10.81 19.31 8.75
CA SER A 45 -10.78 20.33 7.70
C SER A 45 -10.18 19.82 6.39
N VAL A 46 -10.62 20.41 5.27
CA VAL A 46 -10.06 20.13 3.93
C VAL A 46 -8.63 20.67 3.80
N LEU A 47 -8.33 21.83 4.40
CA LEU A 47 -7.03 22.49 4.32
C LEU A 47 -5.97 21.87 5.23
N GLY A 48 -6.36 21.31 6.38
CA GLY A 48 -5.42 20.81 7.38
C GLY A 48 -4.35 19.86 6.81
N PRO A 49 -4.71 18.81 6.07
CA PRO A 49 -3.75 17.90 5.45
C PRO A 49 -2.77 18.58 4.48
N LEU A 50 -3.26 19.53 3.68
CA LEU A 50 -2.41 20.28 2.74
C LEU A 50 -1.38 21.14 3.49
N LEU A 51 -1.82 21.87 4.52
CA LEU A 51 -0.92 22.70 5.32
C LEU A 51 0.10 21.85 6.08
N PHE A 52 -0.29 20.68 6.56
CA PHE A 52 0.63 19.72 7.17
C PHE A 52 1.69 19.23 6.18
N ASN A 53 1.28 18.87 4.96
CA ASN A 53 2.23 18.48 3.90
C ASN A 53 3.22 19.59 3.57
N ILE A 54 2.76 20.84 3.48
CA ILE A 54 3.63 22.01 3.25
C ILE A 54 4.62 22.19 4.41
N PHE A 55 4.18 21.96 5.65
CA PHE A 55 4.97 22.13 6.85
C PHE A 55 6.09 21.07 6.96
N ILE A 56 5.79 19.80 6.69
CA ILE A 56 6.77 18.70 6.80
C ILE A 56 7.60 18.49 5.52
N ASN A 57 7.37 19.32 4.49
CA ASN A 57 7.93 19.07 3.17
C ASN A 57 9.47 19.08 3.17
N ASP A 58 10.11 19.90 4.01
CA ASP A 58 11.56 20.04 4.12
C ASP A 58 12.21 19.11 5.17
N LEU A 59 11.45 18.16 5.73
CA LEU A 59 11.96 17.16 6.69
C LEU A 59 13.13 16.32 6.14
N ASP A 60 13.21 16.13 4.82
CA ASP A 60 14.27 15.41 4.13
C ASP A 60 15.47 16.28 3.75
N GLU A 61 15.44 17.59 4.00
CA GLU A 61 16.59 18.46 3.68
C GLU A 61 17.84 17.98 4.43
N GLY A 62 18.85 17.57 3.67
CA GLY A 62 20.13 17.09 4.19
C GLY A 62 20.17 15.60 4.58
N VAL A 63 19.07 14.86 4.50
CA VAL A 63 19.05 13.40 4.72
C VAL A 63 19.66 12.68 3.52
N GLU A 64 20.61 11.77 3.73
CA GLU A 64 21.27 11.01 2.65
C GLU A 64 20.53 9.71 2.30
N GLY A 65 19.90 9.09 3.30
CA GLY A 65 19.07 7.92 3.14
C GLY A 65 17.78 8.18 2.38
N THR A 66 17.09 7.11 2.00
CA THR A 66 15.75 7.21 1.39
C THR A 66 14.73 7.54 2.45
N LEU A 67 14.19 8.75 2.43
CA LEU A 67 13.07 9.15 3.28
C LEU A 67 11.74 8.99 2.56
N ILE A 68 10.81 8.24 3.14
CA ILE A 68 9.44 8.07 2.61
C ILE A 68 8.47 8.61 3.65
N LYS A 69 7.64 9.56 3.24
CA LYS A 69 6.68 10.29 4.08
C LYS A 69 5.24 9.93 3.69
N PHE A 70 4.38 9.68 4.67
CA PHE A 70 2.93 9.58 4.48
C PHE A 70 2.22 10.19 5.69
N ALA A 71 1.72 11.41 5.54
CA ALA A 71 1.30 12.22 6.68
C ALA A 71 2.41 12.23 7.76
N ASP A 72 2.10 11.91 9.01
CA ASP A 72 3.06 11.84 10.11
C ASP A 72 3.95 10.58 10.08
N ASP A 73 3.56 9.52 9.36
CA ASP A 73 4.36 8.31 9.23
C ASP A 73 5.57 8.57 8.31
N THR A 74 6.78 8.55 8.89
CA THR A 74 8.04 8.73 8.17
C THR A 74 8.92 7.50 8.30
N LYS A 75 9.53 7.07 7.19
CA LYS A 75 10.42 5.90 7.11
C LYS A 75 11.76 6.33 6.53
N LEU A 76 12.83 6.10 7.29
CA LEU A 76 14.20 6.24 6.84
C LEU A 76 14.74 4.86 6.43
N GLY A 77 15.18 4.74 5.18
CA GLY A 77 15.81 3.54 4.64
C GLY A 77 17.24 3.83 4.20
N GLY A 78 18.15 2.90 4.48
CA GLY A 78 19.55 3.01 4.08
C GLY A 78 20.22 1.64 3.97
N VAL A 79 21.29 1.57 3.18
CA VAL A 79 22.18 0.41 3.15
C VAL A 79 23.07 0.46 4.39
N ALA A 80 23.31 -0.68 5.03
CA ALA A 80 24.02 -0.78 6.31
C ALA A 80 25.06 -1.92 6.32
N ASN A 81 25.78 -2.15 5.22
CA ASN A 81 26.75 -3.24 5.12
C ASN A 81 28.10 -2.85 5.75
N THR A 82 28.55 -1.61 5.54
CA THR A 82 29.82 -1.10 6.11
C THR A 82 29.58 -0.18 7.30
N ARG A 83 30.62 0.02 8.12
CA ARG A 83 30.57 0.88 9.31
C ARG A 83 30.14 2.30 8.94
N GLU A 84 30.66 2.82 7.84
CA GLU A 84 30.37 4.15 7.33
C GLU A 84 28.89 4.29 6.95
N GLU A 85 28.27 3.26 6.35
CA GLU A 85 26.85 3.32 5.97
C GLU A 85 25.93 3.26 7.19
N LYS A 86 26.31 2.47 8.20
CA LYS A 86 25.63 2.45 9.51
C LYS A 86 25.71 3.82 10.18
N GLU A 87 26.87 4.46 10.15
CA GLU A 87 27.05 5.81 10.69
C GLU A 87 26.26 6.87 9.90
N ARG A 88 26.11 6.72 8.58
CA ARG A 88 25.24 7.60 7.77
C ARG A 88 23.78 7.53 8.22
N ILE A 89 23.24 6.32 8.46
CA ILE A 89 21.86 6.17 8.96
C ILE A 89 21.71 6.85 10.33
N GLN A 90 22.68 6.72 11.23
CA GLN A 90 22.64 7.42 12.52
C GLN A 90 22.67 8.95 12.33
N LYS A 91 23.55 9.48 11.47
CA LYS A 91 23.60 10.92 11.17
C LYS A 91 22.28 11.43 10.59
N ASP A 92 21.61 10.64 9.76
CA ASP A 92 20.30 11.00 9.23
C ASP A 92 19.22 11.02 10.33
N LEU A 93 19.24 10.08 11.28
CA LEU A 93 18.36 10.15 12.46
C LEU A 93 18.62 11.39 13.31
N ASP A 94 19.89 11.78 13.48
CA ASP A 94 20.27 12.98 14.23
C ASP A 94 19.78 14.26 13.53
N LYS A 95 19.86 14.32 12.19
CA LYS A 95 19.31 15.44 11.39
C LYS A 95 17.78 15.52 11.51
N LEU A 96 17.09 14.38 11.46
CA LEU A 96 15.63 14.34 11.63
C LEU A 96 15.23 14.86 13.02
N GLU A 97 15.94 14.45 14.07
CA GLU A 97 15.71 14.94 15.43
C GLU A 97 15.94 16.46 15.53
N GLN A 98 17.04 16.95 14.97
CA GLN A 98 17.35 18.39 14.93
C GLN A 98 16.27 19.19 14.18
N TRP A 99 15.77 18.66 13.05
CA TRP A 99 14.66 19.27 12.32
C TRP A 99 13.41 19.34 13.20
N ALA A 100 13.10 18.25 13.93
CA ALA A 100 11.92 18.20 14.79
C ALA A 100 12.02 19.23 15.93
N GLU A 101 13.18 19.36 16.57
CA GLU A 101 13.44 20.38 17.59
C GLU A 101 13.25 21.80 17.03
N THR A 102 13.85 22.08 15.87
CA THR A 102 13.76 23.38 15.20
C THR A 102 12.32 23.75 14.85
N ASN A 103 11.54 22.77 14.39
CA ASN A 103 10.14 22.94 13.98
C ASN A 103 9.13 22.74 15.13
N ARG A 104 9.60 22.59 16.37
CA ARG A 104 8.76 22.35 17.57
C ARG A 104 7.82 21.15 17.41
N MET A 105 8.30 20.11 16.74
CA MET A 105 7.68 18.80 16.64
C MET A 105 8.36 17.81 17.60
N THR A 106 7.73 16.66 17.78
CA THR A 106 8.31 15.58 18.60
C THR A 106 7.98 14.25 17.95
N PHE A 107 9.00 13.43 17.70
CA PHE A 107 8.79 12.05 17.29
C PHE A 107 8.24 11.22 18.44
N ASN A 108 7.29 10.34 18.15
CA ASN A 108 6.88 9.31 19.09
C ASN A 108 7.93 8.19 19.09
N ARG A 109 9.00 8.38 19.87
CA ARG A 109 10.16 7.48 19.91
C ARG A 109 9.81 6.04 20.31
N GLU A 110 8.76 5.85 21.11
CA GLU A 110 8.26 4.51 21.47
C GLU A 110 7.68 3.76 20.26
N LYS A 111 7.05 4.49 19.33
CA LYS A 111 6.54 3.95 18.07
C LYS A 111 7.61 3.84 16.98
N CYS A 112 8.72 4.58 17.09
CA CYS A 112 9.85 4.46 16.15
C CYS A 112 10.58 3.13 16.37
N LYS A 113 10.51 2.24 15.38
CA LYS A 113 11.14 0.92 15.41
C LYS A 113 12.18 0.77 14.30
N VAL A 114 13.21 -0.03 14.55
CA VAL A 114 14.20 -0.40 13.53
C VAL A 114 13.88 -1.79 12.98
N LEU A 115 13.57 -1.88 11.68
CA LEU A 115 13.41 -3.15 10.98
C LEU A 115 14.69 -3.47 10.21
N HIS A 116 15.46 -4.44 10.72
CA HIS A 116 16.70 -4.88 10.09
C HIS A 116 16.42 -5.86 8.95
N LEU A 117 16.92 -5.56 7.75
CA LEU A 117 16.75 -6.39 6.55
C LEU A 117 18.10 -6.93 6.08
N GLY A 118 18.11 -8.18 5.61
CA GLY A 118 19.28 -8.83 5.02
C GLY A 118 19.97 -9.84 5.94
N LYS A 119 20.63 -10.85 5.33
CA LYS A 119 21.25 -11.97 6.07
C LYS A 119 22.52 -11.61 6.82
N LYS A 120 23.22 -10.57 6.38
CA LYS A 120 24.50 -10.10 6.95
C LYS A 120 24.33 -8.83 7.78
N ASN A 121 23.13 -8.62 8.33
CA ASN A 121 22.84 -7.45 9.13
C ASN A 121 23.27 -7.71 10.58
N ASP A 122 24.18 -6.88 11.09
CA ASP A 122 24.70 -6.99 12.46
C ASP A 122 23.72 -6.47 13.52
N ASN A 123 22.53 -6.03 13.11
CA ASN A 123 21.45 -5.53 13.96
C ASN A 123 21.89 -4.41 14.92
N ILE A 124 22.64 -3.44 14.41
CA ILE A 124 23.15 -2.33 15.21
C ILE A 124 22.01 -1.53 15.83
N GLN A 125 22.22 -1.10 17.08
CA GLN A 125 21.31 -0.22 17.78
C GLN A 125 21.48 1.23 17.31
N TYR A 126 20.39 1.83 16.88
CA TYR A 126 20.31 3.26 16.54
C TYR A 126 19.68 4.06 17.68
N ARG A 127 19.94 5.36 17.70
CA ARG A 127 19.40 6.30 18.70
C ARG A 127 18.70 7.47 18.03
N MET A 128 17.73 8.06 18.74
CA MET A 128 17.04 9.27 18.34
C MET A 128 16.77 10.10 19.60
N GLY A 129 17.27 11.34 19.64
CA GLY A 129 17.15 12.21 20.83
C GLY A 129 17.74 11.58 22.10
N GLY A 130 18.89 10.89 21.98
CA GLY A 130 19.55 10.20 23.09
C GLY A 130 18.91 8.87 23.52
N ILE A 131 17.71 8.53 23.02
CA ILE A 131 16.99 7.30 23.34
C ILE A 131 17.28 6.22 22.31
N SER A 132 17.59 5.01 22.76
CA SER A 132 17.79 3.86 21.88
C SER A 132 16.48 3.39 21.26
N LEU A 133 16.46 3.25 19.93
CA LEU A 133 15.32 2.70 19.20
C LEU A 133 15.30 1.18 19.35
N SER A 134 14.13 0.64 19.66
CA SER A 134 13.95 -0.81 19.75
C SER A 134 13.87 -1.43 18.34
N SER A 135 14.56 -2.55 18.14
CA SER A 135 14.44 -3.36 16.93
C SER A 135 13.10 -4.12 16.90
N SER A 136 12.59 -4.35 15.70
CA SER A 136 11.40 -5.17 15.46
C SER A 136 11.65 -6.15 14.31
N THR A 137 10.89 -7.25 14.33
CA THR A 137 10.96 -8.29 13.29
C THR A 137 9.84 -8.16 12.26
N CYS A 138 8.84 -7.31 12.52
CA CYS A 138 7.68 -7.08 11.67
C CYS A 138 7.06 -5.72 12.02
N GLU A 139 6.91 -4.87 11.02
CA GLU A 139 6.29 -3.55 11.17
C GLU A 139 5.10 -3.39 10.25
N LYS A 140 4.11 -2.60 10.70
CA LYS A 140 2.92 -2.30 9.91
C LYS A 140 3.13 -0.98 9.18
N ASP A 141 3.16 -1.04 7.87
CA ASP A 141 3.31 0.13 7.01
C ASP A 141 2.07 0.32 6.13
N LEU A 142 1.37 1.46 6.28
CA LEU A 142 0.15 1.81 5.53
C LEU A 142 -0.89 0.68 5.46
N GLY A 143 -1.02 -0.10 6.53
CA GLY A 143 -1.97 -1.22 6.61
C GLY A 143 -1.40 -2.59 6.25
N VAL A 144 -0.14 -2.68 5.81
CA VAL A 144 0.52 -3.92 5.37
C VAL A 144 1.63 -4.31 6.34
N LEU A 145 1.65 -5.57 6.78
CA LEU A 145 2.74 -6.11 7.60
C LEU A 145 3.95 -6.43 6.73
N VAL A 146 5.12 -5.92 7.13
CA VAL A 146 6.41 -6.16 6.50
C VAL A 146 7.34 -6.79 7.52
N ASP A 147 7.63 -8.08 7.35
CA ASP A 147 8.57 -8.81 8.21
C ASP A 147 10.00 -8.78 7.66
N HIS A 148 10.97 -8.99 8.55
CA HIS A 148 12.40 -9.00 8.24
C HIS A 148 12.83 -10.02 7.16
N ARG A 149 11.98 -11.02 6.86
CA ARG A 149 12.22 -12.04 5.83
C ARG A 149 11.59 -11.70 4.49
N LEU A 150 10.72 -10.68 4.44
CA LEU A 150 10.02 -10.20 3.24
C LEU A 150 9.24 -11.31 2.50
N ASN A 151 8.70 -12.29 3.22
CA ASN A 151 7.99 -13.44 2.62
C ASN A 151 6.45 -13.29 2.58
N MET A 152 5.92 -12.27 3.24
CA MET A 152 4.50 -11.87 3.25
C MET A 152 3.54 -12.88 3.91
N SER A 153 4.02 -13.95 4.53
CA SER A 153 3.15 -14.94 5.21
C SER A 153 2.36 -14.29 6.37
N GLN A 154 3.00 -13.45 7.19
CA GLN A 154 2.31 -12.77 8.30
C GLN A 154 1.20 -11.83 7.81
N GLN A 155 1.44 -11.12 6.71
CA GLN A 155 0.42 -10.29 6.07
C GLN A 155 -0.75 -11.13 5.55
N CYS A 156 -0.46 -12.29 4.93
CA CYS A 156 -1.51 -13.21 4.48
C CYS A 156 -2.37 -13.71 5.65
N ASP A 157 -1.74 -14.03 6.79
CA ASP A 157 -2.45 -14.42 8.01
C ASP A 157 -3.35 -13.30 8.54
N ALA A 158 -2.83 -12.07 8.62
CA ALA A 158 -3.58 -10.91 9.08
C ALA A 158 -4.79 -10.61 8.17
N ALA A 159 -4.57 -10.61 6.85
CA ALA A 159 -5.61 -10.40 5.84
C ALA A 159 -6.69 -11.49 5.91
N ALA A 160 -6.29 -12.76 5.94
CA ALA A 160 -7.21 -13.88 6.05
C ALA A 160 -8.00 -13.84 7.36
N LYS A 161 -7.36 -13.52 8.50
CA LYS A 161 -8.02 -13.39 9.80
C LYS A 161 -9.09 -12.30 9.75
N LYS A 162 -8.74 -11.09 9.31
CA LYS A 162 -9.67 -9.96 9.23
C LYS A 162 -10.86 -10.27 8.31
N ALA A 163 -10.60 -10.82 7.13
CA ALA A 163 -11.62 -11.21 6.17
C ALA A 163 -12.55 -12.29 6.74
N ASN A 164 -12.01 -13.32 7.40
CA ASN A 164 -12.81 -14.37 8.04
C ASN A 164 -13.64 -13.85 9.22
N THR A 165 -13.15 -12.89 10.00
CA THR A 165 -13.93 -12.25 11.07
C THR A 165 -15.19 -11.60 10.48
N ILE A 166 -15.04 -10.82 9.42
CA ILE A 166 -16.15 -10.13 8.75
C ILE A 166 -17.09 -11.14 8.11
N LEU A 167 -16.56 -12.15 7.43
CA LEU A 167 -17.36 -13.24 6.86
C LEU A 167 -18.15 -13.98 7.94
N GLY A 168 -17.57 -14.18 9.12
CA GLY A 168 -18.25 -14.73 10.29
C GLY A 168 -19.39 -13.84 10.79
N CYS A 169 -19.20 -12.52 10.81
CA CYS A 169 -20.27 -11.58 11.14
C CYS A 169 -21.41 -11.63 10.11
N ILE A 170 -21.10 -11.65 8.81
CA ILE A 170 -22.11 -11.80 7.74
C ILE A 170 -22.89 -13.10 7.93
N LYS A 171 -22.18 -14.21 8.18
CA LYS A 171 -22.81 -15.52 8.42
C LYS A 171 -23.78 -15.49 9.60
N ARG A 172 -23.46 -14.79 10.69
CA ARG A 172 -24.34 -14.75 11.88
C ARG A 172 -25.48 -13.75 11.77
N SER A 173 -25.26 -12.61 11.11
CA SER A 173 -26.15 -11.45 11.20
C SER A 173 -27.11 -11.33 10.02
N ILE A 174 -26.76 -11.94 8.89
CA ILE A 174 -27.59 -11.91 7.68
C ILE A 174 -28.28 -13.25 7.56
N GLU A 175 -29.61 -13.26 7.50
CA GLU A 175 -30.39 -14.49 7.36
C GLU A 175 -30.39 -15.01 5.92
N SER A 176 -30.64 -14.11 4.95
CA SER A 176 -30.68 -14.46 3.53
C SER A 176 -29.35 -15.01 3.02
N ARG A 177 -29.44 -16.10 2.27
CA ARG A 177 -28.33 -16.77 1.58
C ARG A 177 -28.43 -16.65 0.06
N SER A 178 -29.25 -15.75 -0.46
CA SER A 178 -29.35 -15.54 -1.89
C SER A 178 -28.05 -14.98 -2.47
N ARG A 179 -27.83 -15.24 -3.76
CA ARG A 179 -26.70 -14.72 -4.54
C ARG A 179 -26.61 -13.19 -4.43
N ASP A 180 -27.75 -12.51 -4.57
CA ASP A 180 -27.84 -11.04 -4.61
C ASP A 180 -27.56 -10.38 -3.27
N VAL A 181 -27.50 -11.14 -2.18
CA VAL A 181 -27.13 -10.65 -0.85
C VAL A 181 -25.67 -11.01 -0.53
N ILE A 182 -25.30 -12.28 -0.66
CA ILE A 182 -23.98 -12.75 -0.22
C ILE A 182 -22.85 -12.21 -1.12
N VAL A 183 -23.04 -12.16 -2.44
CA VAL A 183 -21.99 -11.72 -3.37
C VAL A 183 -21.64 -10.24 -3.18
N PRO A 184 -22.62 -9.30 -3.08
CA PRO A 184 -22.30 -7.91 -2.79
C PRO A 184 -21.65 -7.70 -1.43
N LEU A 185 -22.12 -8.38 -0.37
CA LEU A 185 -21.52 -8.28 0.97
C LEU A 185 -20.08 -8.80 1.00
N TYR A 186 -19.82 -9.94 0.38
CA TYR A 186 -18.45 -10.45 0.22
C TYR A 186 -17.58 -9.44 -0.54
N SER A 187 -18.08 -8.94 -1.67
CA SER A 187 -17.33 -8.05 -2.56
C SER A 187 -16.99 -6.70 -1.93
N SER A 188 -17.87 -6.17 -1.08
CA SER A 188 -17.74 -4.84 -0.47
C SER A 188 -17.07 -4.86 0.90
N LEU A 189 -17.26 -5.92 1.70
CA LEU A 189 -16.79 -5.96 3.09
C LEU A 189 -15.65 -6.96 3.34
N VAL A 190 -15.61 -8.08 2.62
CA VAL A 190 -14.63 -9.15 2.87
C VAL A 190 -13.44 -9.03 1.92
N ARG A 191 -13.72 -8.99 0.62
CA ARG A 191 -12.70 -9.01 -0.44
C ARG A 191 -11.70 -7.86 -0.37
N PRO A 192 -12.06 -6.61 0.00
CA PRO A 192 -11.08 -5.53 0.11
C PRO A 192 -9.92 -5.86 1.05
N HIS A 193 -10.16 -6.58 2.15
CA HIS A 193 -9.10 -7.00 3.07
C HIS A 193 -8.14 -8.04 2.48
N LEU A 194 -8.56 -8.77 1.45
CA LEU A 194 -7.73 -9.76 0.76
C LEU A 194 -6.96 -9.15 -0.42
N GLU A 195 -7.34 -7.94 -0.87
CA GLU A 195 -6.83 -7.32 -2.10
C GLU A 195 -6.13 -5.98 -1.87
N TYR A 196 -6.35 -5.33 -0.73
CA TYR A 196 -5.72 -4.06 -0.39
C TYR A 196 -4.19 -4.16 -0.49
N CYS A 197 -3.57 -3.33 -1.34
CA CYS A 197 -2.12 -3.31 -1.61
C CYS A 197 -1.50 -4.65 -2.06
N VAL A 198 -2.29 -5.59 -2.60
CA VAL A 198 -1.80 -6.94 -2.94
C VAL A 198 -0.70 -6.95 -4.01
N GLN A 199 -0.59 -5.89 -4.83
CA GLN A 199 0.52 -5.72 -5.76
C GLN A 199 1.88 -5.66 -5.02
N PHE A 200 1.91 -5.14 -3.80
CA PHE A 200 3.11 -5.11 -2.97
C PHE A 200 3.36 -6.46 -2.29
N TRP A 201 2.37 -7.02 -1.59
CA TRP A 201 2.56 -8.20 -0.71
C TRP A 201 2.08 -9.53 -1.30
N ALA A 202 1.93 -9.66 -2.62
CA ALA A 202 1.37 -10.87 -3.24
C ALA A 202 1.94 -12.17 -2.64
N PRO A 203 1.08 -13.13 -2.26
CA PRO A 203 1.49 -14.34 -1.56
C PRO A 203 2.49 -15.15 -2.39
N GLN A 204 3.60 -15.53 -1.77
CA GLN A 204 4.71 -16.22 -2.44
C GLN A 204 4.58 -17.75 -2.36
N PHE A 205 4.05 -18.25 -1.24
CA PHE A 205 3.92 -19.67 -0.98
C PHE A 205 2.52 -20.20 -1.31
N LYS A 206 2.45 -21.43 -1.83
CA LYS A 206 1.19 -22.11 -2.13
C LYS A 206 0.24 -22.15 -0.92
N ARG A 207 0.77 -22.43 0.28
CA ARG A 207 -0.01 -22.42 1.54
C ARG A 207 -0.70 -21.08 1.80
N ASP A 208 -0.08 -19.95 1.46
CA ASP A 208 -0.62 -18.63 1.71
C ASP A 208 -1.62 -18.24 0.62
N ILE A 209 -1.36 -18.63 -0.62
CA ILE A 209 -2.34 -18.54 -1.73
C ILE A 209 -3.61 -19.29 -1.34
N ASP A 210 -3.49 -20.54 -0.91
CA ASP A 210 -4.62 -21.39 -0.55
C ASP A 210 -5.37 -20.88 0.69
N LYS A 211 -4.65 -20.34 1.66
CA LYS A 211 -5.23 -19.69 2.85
C LYS A 211 -6.13 -18.52 2.49
N LEU A 212 -5.70 -17.64 1.59
CA LEU A 212 -6.52 -16.53 1.11
C LEU A 212 -7.70 -17.07 0.28
N GLU A 213 -7.44 -18.02 -0.63
CA GLU A 213 -8.47 -18.64 -1.47
C GLU A 213 -9.56 -19.32 -0.65
N GLN A 214 -9.21 -19.89 0.50
CA GLN A 214 -10.14 -20.54 1.42
C GLN A 214 -11.22 -19.57 1.95
N VAL A 215 -10.91 -18.29 2.08
CA VAL A 215 -11.91 -17.27 2.47
C VAL A 215 -12.99 -17.15 1.38
N GLN A 216 -12.58 -17.10 0.11
CA GLN A 216 -13.53 -17.05 -1.00
C GLN A 216 -14.29 -18.37 -1.17
N ARG A 217 -13.63 -19.52 -0.98
CA ARG A 217 -14.29 -20.85 -0.96
C ARG A 217 -15.40 -20.89 0.08
N ARG A 218 -15.15 -20.39 1.29
CA ARG A 218 -16.17 -20.29 2.35
C ARG A 218 -17.30 -19.34 1.99
N ALA A 219 -16.99 -18.17 1.46
CA ALA A 219 -18.00 -17.18 1.08
C ALA A 219 -18.93 -17.69 -0.02
N THR A 220 -18.38 -18.28 -1.09
CA THR A 220 -19.18 -18.84 -2.20
C THR A 220 -20.03 -20.03 -1.75
N LYS A 221 -19.55 -20.84 -0.80
CA LYS A 221 -20.32 -21.96 -0.22
C LYS A 221 -21.50 -21.50 0.66
N MET A 222 -21.53 -20.24 1.10
CA MET A 222 -22.67 -19.69 1.86
C MET A 222 -23.87 -19.37 0.98
N VAL A 223 -23.72 -19.29 -0.34
CA VAL A 223 -24.80 -19.02 -1.27
C VAL A 223 -25.70 -20.26 -1.37
N SER A 224 -27.01 -20.06 -1.26
CA SER A 224 -28.01 -21.11 -1.36
C SER A 224 -27.97 -21.79 -2.73
N GLY A 225 -28.01 -23.12 -2.77
CA GLY A 225 -27.94 -23.92 -3.99
C GLY A 225 -26.53 -24.28 -4.45
N LEU A 226 -25.49 -23.69 -3.85
CA LEU A 226 -24.09 -23.89 -4.28
C LEU A 226 -23.26 -24.79 -3.34
N GLN A 227 -23.87 -25.37 -2.30
CA GLN A 227 -23.14 -26.04 -1.21
C GLN A 227 -22.41 -27.32 -1.64
N THR A 228 -23.00 -28.06 -2.58
CA THR A 228 -22.49 -29.35 -3.08
C THR A 228 -21.57 -29.21 -4.30
N MET A 229 -21.64 -28.07 -5.00
CA MET A 229 -20.81 -27.80 -6.17
C MET A 229 -19.32 -27.73 -5.81
N SER A 230 -18.47 -28.09 -6.77
CA SER A 230 -17.04 -27.80 -6.69
C SER A 230 -16.80 -26.29 -6.62
N TYR A 231 -15.60 -25.88 -6.20
CA TYR A 231 -15.30 -24.45 -6.10
C TYR A 231 -15.28 -23.78 -7.47
N GLU A 232 -14.76 -24.47 -8.46
CA GLU A 232 -14.60 -24.02 -9.84
C GLU A 232 -15.99 -23.82 -10.49
N GLU A 233 -16.93 -24.74 -10.25
CA GLU A 233 -18.33 -24.58 -10.67
C GLU A 233 -19.03 -23.41 -9.96
N ARG A 234 -18.82 -23.24 -8.65
CA ARG A 234 -19.36 -22.08 -7.92
C ARG A 234 -18.86 -20.75 -8.50
N LEU A 235 -17.58 -20.67 -8.83
CA LEU A 235 -17.01 -19.47 -9.44
C LEU A 235 -17.63 -19.18 -10.80
N LYS A 236 -17.83 -20.21 -11.62
CA LYS A 236 -18.49 -20.07 -12.92
C LYS A 236 -19.93 -19.59 -12.79
N ASP A 237 -20.72 -20.20 -11.90
CA ASP A 237 -22.11 -19.83 -11.64
C ASP A 237 -22.25 -18.38 -11.17
N LEU A 238 -21.39 -17.99 -10.23
CA LEU A 238 -21.39 -16.64 -9.65
C LEU A 238 -20.76 -15.58 -10.56
N GLY A 239 -20.13 -15.97 -11.68
CA GLY A 239 -19.37 -15.05 -12.54
C GLY A 239 -18.16 -14.44 -11.84
N MET A 240 -17.52 -15.20 -10.94
CA MET A 240 -16.42 -14.74 -10.11
C MET A 240 -15.08 -15.34 -10.57
N TYR A 241 -14.02 -14.54 -10.50
CA TYR A 241 -12.65 -15.04 -10.61
C TYR A 241 -12.15 -15.58 -9.27
N SER A 242 -11.29 -16.60 -9.32
CA SER A 242 -10.45 -16.99 -8.18
C SER A 242 -9.64 -15.80 -7.70
N LEU A 243 -9.28 -15.75 -6.41
CA LEU A 243 -8.47 -14.63 -5.91
C LEU A 243 -7.10 -14.60 -6.60
N GLN A 244 -6.58 -15.76 -7.02
CA GLN A 244 -5.35 -15.81 -7.81
C GLN A 244 -5.49 -15.11 -9.17
N LYS A 245 -6.57 -15.39 -9.92
CA LYS A 245 -6.84 -14.70 -11.18
C LYS A 245 -7.09 -13.20 -10.96
N ARG A 246 -7.73 -12.83 -9.86
CA ARG A 246 -7.93 -11.41 -9.48
C ARG A 246 -6.62 -10.67 -9.18
N ARG A 247 -5.66 -11.32 -8.49
CA ARG A 247 -4.32 -10.76 -8.28
C ARG A 247 -3.58 -10.54 -9.59
N LEU A 248 -3.62 -11.53 -10.51
CA LEU A 248 -3.05 -11.38 -11.84
C LEU A 248 -3.67 -10.19 -12.60
N ARG A 249 -5.00 -10.08 -12.58
CA ARG A 249 -5.72 -8.93 -13.15
C ARG A 249 -5.24 -7.62 -12.53
N GLY A 250 -5.10 -7.58 -11.21
CA GLY A 250 -4.60 -6.42 -10.46
C GLY A 250 -3.17 -6.03 -10.83
N ASP A 251 -2.28 -7.01 -11.03
CA ASP A 251 -0.90 -6.78 -11.47
C ASP A 251 -0.89 -6.16 -12.88
N MET A 252 -1.67 -6.69 -13.83
CA MET A 252 -1.73 -6.15 -15.20
C MET A 252 -2.29 -4.73 -15.23
N ILE A 253 -3.30 -4.44 -14.42
CA ILE A 253 -3.85 -3.08 -14.27
C ILE A 253 -2.79 -2.13 -13.69
N ALA A 254 -2.02 -2.57 -12.70
CA ALA A 254 -0.95 -1.75 -12.13
C ALA A 254 0.14 -1.46 -13.16
N VAL A 255 0.57 -2.47 -13.92
CA VAL A 255 1.54 -2.28 -15.00
C VAL A 255 1.00 -1.30 -16.06
N PHE A 256 -0.25 -1.44 -16.49
CA PHE A 256 -0.85 -0.48 -17.43
C PHE A 256 -0.81 0.95 -16.89
N LYS A 257 -1.15 1.16 -15.61
CA LYS A 257 -1.10 2.49 -14.99
C LYS A 257 0.30 3.08 -14.93
N TYR A 258 1.32 2.25 -14.68
CA TYR A 258 2.72 2.67 -14.71
C TYR A 258 3.22 2.96 -16.12
N LEU A 259 2.75 2.25 -17.15
CA LEU A 259 3.27 2.46 -18.50
C LEU A 259 2.53 3.55 -19.28
N LYS A 260 1.21 3.64 -19.11
CA LYS A 260 0.32 4.46 -19.94
C LYS A 260 -0.62 5.35 -19.13
N GLY A 261 -0.65 5.21 -17.81
CA GLY A 261 -1.59 5.93 -16.95
C GLY A 261 -0.96 7.11 -16.21
N CYS A 262 -1.59 7.49 -15.10
CA CYS A 262 -1.21 8.62 -14.25
C CYS A 262 0.09 8.43 -13.45
N HIS A 263 0.79 7.30 -13.61
CA HIS A 263 2.05 6.98 -12.92
C HIS A 263 3.18 6.70 -13.91
N SER A 264 3.12 7.33 -15.09
CA SER A 264 4.09 7.11 -16.17
C SER A 264 5.50 7.51 -15.79
N ALA A 265 5.66 8.58 -15.01
CA ALA A 265 6.96 9.05 -14.52
C ALA A 265 7.65 8.00 -13.63
N GLU A 266 6.93 7.44 -12.64
CA GLU A 266 7.46 6.37 -11.79
C GLU A 266 7.63 5.07 -12.57
N GLY A 267 6.74 4.82 -13.54
CA GLY A 267 6.81 3.64 -14.39
C GLY A 267 8.10 3.54 -15.20
N LEU A 268 8.64 4.67 -15.69
CA LEU A 268 9.92 4.72 -16.39
C LEU A 268 11.10 4.30 -15.50
N ALA A 269 11.02 4.55 -14.19
CA ALA A 269 12.02 4.09 -13.23
C ALA A 269 11.87 2.62 -12.85
N LEU A 270 10.64 2.08 -12.92
CA LEU A 270 10.31 0.72 -12.49
C LEU A 270 10.39 -0.33 -13.60
N PHE A 271 10.15 0.05 -14.85
CA PHE A 271 10.04 -0.83 -15.99
C PHE A 271 10.86 -0.34 -17.17
N SER A 272 11.58 -1.25 -17.82
CA SER A 272 12.29 -0.97 -19.07
C SER A 272 11.55 -1.60 -20.24
N VAL A 273 11.25 -0.82 -21.27
CA VAL A 273 10.66 -1.30 -22.52
C VAL A 273 11.77 -1.88 -23.39
N ALA A 274 11.56 -3.09 -23.92
CA ALA A 274 12.52 -3.73 -24.80
C ALA A 274 12.59 -2.99 -26.15
N GLN A 275 13.81 -2.80 -26.66
CA GLN A 275 14.03 -2.31 -28.02
C GLN A 275 13.40 -3.29 -29.03
N GLU A 276 12.83 -2.77 -30.12
CA GLU A 276 12.11 -3.56 -31.11
C GLU A 276 12.96 -4.73 -31.65
N GLY A 277 12.59 -5.95 -31.30
CA GLY A 277 13.17 -7.17 -31.87
C GLY A 277 12.25 -7.76 -32.94
N ARG A 278 12.83 -8.46 -33.93
CA ARG A 278 12.16 -9.12 -35.09
C ARG A 278 11.14 -10.24 -34.74
N THR A 279 10.73 -10.39 -33.48
CA THR A 279 9.81 -11.46 -33.04
C THR A 279 8.41 -10.91 -32.80
N ARG A 280 7.40 -11.79 -32.79
CA ARG A 280 5.99 -11.45 -32.55
C ARG A 280 5.84 -10.56 -31.30
N ASN A 281 5.68 -9.26 -31.53
CA ASN A 281 5.56 -8.22 -30.52
C ASN A 281 4.08 -8.01 -30.16
N ASN A 282 3.80 -7.58 -28.94
CA ASN A 282 2.48 -7.12 -28.52
C ASN A 282 2.38 -5.58 -28.46
N GLY A 283 3.24 -4.89 -29.20
CA GLY A 283 3.36 -3.44 -29.23
C GLY A 283 4.27 -2.85 -28.14
N MET A 284 4.33 -3.45 -26.94
CA MET A 284 5.09 -2.90 -25.80
C MET A 284 5.60 -4.01 -24.87
N LYS A 285 6.70 -4.67 -25.25
CA LYS A 285 7.35 -5.68 -24.42
C LYS A 285 8.17 -5.04 -23.32
N LEU A 286 8.09 -5.62 -22.13
CA LEU A 286 8.95 -5.27 -21.00
C LEU A 286 10.18 -6.17 -20.95
N GLN A 287 11.33 -5.57 -20.70
CA GLN A 287 12.59 -6.29 -20.51
C GLN A 287 12.64 -6.92 -19.13
N GLY A 288 12.83 -8.23 -19.07
CA GLY A 288 13.01 -8.95 -17.80
C GLY A 288 14.33 -8.59 -17.12
N SER A 289 14.29 -8.30 -15.82
CA SER A 289 15.50 -8.12 -15.01
C SER A 289 16.03 -9.46 -14.52
N ARG A 290 17.36 -9.64 -14.53
CA ARG A 290 18.01 -10.75 -13.82
C ARG A 290 17.92 -10.52 -12.32
N TYR A 291 17.73 -11.59 -11.55
CA TYR A 291 17.72 -11.53 -10.09
C TYR A 291 18.41 -12.77 -9.52
N ARG A 292 19.04 -12.61 -8.34
CA ARG A 292 19.74 -13.70 -7.64
C ARG A 292 18.90 -14.36 -6.55
N LEU A 293 18.02 -13.60 -5.90
CA LEU A 293 17.24 -14.05 -4.74
C LEU A 293 15.78 -14.23 -5.12
N ASP A 294 15.15 -15.29 -4.60
CA ASP A 294 13.71 -15.56 -4.81
C ASP A 294 12.81 -14.44 -4.30
N ILE A 295 13.24 -13.72 -3.25
CA ILE A 295 12.49 -12.54 -2.75
C ILE A 295 12.27 -11.53 -3.88
N ARG A 296 13.29 -11.28 -4.72
CA ARG A 296 13.20 -10.33 -5.84
C ARG A 296 12.31 -10.84 -6.98
N LYS A 297 12.26 -12.15 -7.21
CA LYS A 297 11.37 -12.77 -8.21
C LYS A 297 9.91 -12.38 -8.00
N ASN A 298 9.50 -12.25 -6.74
CA ASN A 298 8.12 -12.01 -6.36
C ASN A 298 7.73 -10.53 -6.40
N PHE A 299 8.62 -9.62 -6.78
CA PHE A 299 8.29 -8.20 -6.90
C PHE A 299 7.40 -7.97 -8.13
N LEU A 300 6.49 -6.99 -8.06
CA LEU A 300 5.60 -6.64 -9.19
C LEU A 300 6.41 -6.41 -10.47
N THR A 301 7.53 -5.68 -10.36
CA THR A 301 8.43 -5.35 -11.46
C THR A 301 9.12 -6.55 -12.10
N VAL A 302 9.00 -7.75 -11.53
CA VAL A 302 9.58 -8.98 -12.06
C VAL A 302 8.48 -9.97 -12.43
N ARG A 303 7.59 -10.30 -11.50
CA ARG A 303 6.56 -11.34 -11.70
C ARG A 303 5.54 -10.96 -12.80
N ALA A 304 5.24 -9.66 -12.94
CA ALA A 304 4.23 -9.21 -13.89
C ALA A 304 4.73 -9.23 -15.34
N ILE A 305 6.03 -9.08 -15.58
CA ILE A 305 6.62 -8.96 -16.93
C ILE A 305 6.21 -10.12 -17.84
N SER A 306 6.32 -11.35 -17.34
CA SER A 306 6.00 -12.53 -18.17
C SER A 306 4.53 -12.60 -18.54
N HIS A 307 3.63 -12.08 -17.70
CA HIS A 307 2.20 -12.03 -17.99
C HIS A 307 1.87 -10.88 -18.93
N TRP A 308 2.43 -9.71 -18.69
CA TRP A 308 2.29 -8.54 -19.56
C TRP A 308 2.71 -8.86 -20.99
N ASN A 309 3.89 -9.48 -21.15
CA ASN A 309 4.42 -9.84 -22.45
C ASN A 309 3.59 -10.92 -23.17
N ARG A 310 2.70 -11.65 -22.49
CA ARG A 310 1.78 -12.61 -23.13
C ARG A 310 0.45 -11.97 -23.55
N LEU A 311 0.17 -10.75 -23.11
CA LEU A 311 -1.05 -10.06 -23.50
C LEU A 311 -1.06 -9.79 -25.01
N PRO A 312 -2.21 -9.97 -25.69
CA PRO A 312 -2.40 -9.57 -27.08
C PRO A 312 -2.18 -8.07 -27.25
N GLN A 313 -1.73 -7.68 -28.45
CA GLN A 313 -1.53 -6.27 -28.79
C GLN A 313 -2.79 -5.43 -28.58
N GLU A 314 -3.97 -5.94 -28.96
CA GLU A 314 -5.26 -5.28 -28.73
C GLU A 314 -5.50 -4.94 -27.25
N VAL A 315 -5.03 -5.76 -26.31
CA VAL A 315 -5.16 -5.47 -24.87
C VAL A 315 -4.16 -4.38 -24.48
N VAL A 316 -2.90 -4.52 -24.89
CA VAL A 316 -1.81 -3.58 -24.56
C VAL A 316 -2.07 -2.19 -25.12
N ASP A 317 -2.56 -2.09 -26.35
CA ASP A 317 -2.85 -0.85 -27.07
C ASP A 317 -4.22 -0.24 -26.73
N SER A 318 -4.77 -0.60 -25.56
CA SER A 318 -5.97 0.04 -25.05
C SER A 318 -5.77 1.55 -24.85
N PRO A 319 -6.69 2.40 -25.34
CA PRO A 319 -6.54 3.86 -25.28
C PRO A 319 -6.88 4.44 -23.90
N SER A 320 -7.56 3.67 -23.05
CA SER A 320 -7.90 4.07 -21.68
C SER A 320 -7.78 2.88 -20.73
N LEU A 321 -7.75 3.18 -19.43
CA LEU A 321 -7.72 2.16 -18.38
C LEU A 321 -9.00 1.33 -18.36
N GLU A 322 -10.14 1.94 -18.69
CA GLU A 322 -11.46 1.32 -18.72
C GLU A 322 -11.51 0.26 -19.84
N ILE A 323 -11.10 0.65 -21.05
CA ILE A 323 -11.02 -0.26 -22.19
C ILE A 323 -9.98 -1.36 -21.93
N PHE A 324 -8.86 -1.04 -21.27
CA PHE A 324 -7.87 -2.03 -20.86
C PHE A 324 -8.48 -3.08 -19.93
N LYS A 325 -9.22 -2.67 -18.90
CA LYS A 325 -9.88 -3.61 -17.96
C LYS A 325 -10.84 -4.55 -18.69
N GLU A 326 -11.67 -4.02 -19.60
CA GLU A 326 -12.62 -4.83 -20.37
C GLU A 326 -11.94 -5.83 -21.31
N ARG A 327 -10.92 -5.38 -22.05
CA ARG A 327 -10.14 -6.26 -22.95
C ARG A 327 -9.37 -7.31 -22.15
N LEU A 328 -8.79 -6.93 -21.02
CA LEU A 328 -8.12 -7.84 -20.09
C LEU A 328 -9.09 -8.88 -19.53
N ASP A 329 -10.30 -8.49 -19.15
CA ASP A 329 -11.31 -9.41 -18.63
C ASP A 329 -11.73 -10.44 -19.68
N ARG A 330 -11.92 -10.04 -20.94
CA ARG A 330 -12.17 -10.97 -22.05
C ARG A 330 -11.00 -11.91 -22.34
N TYR A 331 -9.77 -11.44 -22.17
CA TYR A 331 -8.58 -12.28 -22.30
C TYR A 331 -8.48 -13.31 -21.16
N LEU A 332 -8.66 -12.85 -19.92
CA LEU A 332 -8.56 -13.68 -18.73
C LEU A 332 -9.70 -14.69 -18.62
N SER A 333 -10.88 -14.42 -19.16
CA SER A 333 -11.99 -15.39 -19.15
C SER A 333 -11.70 -16.63 -20.00
N ARG A 334 -10.82 -16.52 -21.00
CA ARG A 334 -10.39 -17.63 -21.87
C ARG A 334 -9.25 -18.48 -21.27
N MET A 335 -8.56 -17.95 -20.26
CA MET A 335 -7.55 -18.70 -19.52
C MET A 335 -8.24 -19.59 -18.49
N VAL A 336 -8.06 -20.92 -18.61
CA VAL A 336 -8.59 -21.90 -17.65
C VAL A 336 -8.01 -21.64 -16.26
#